data_AF-A0A090EWX1-F1
#
_entry.id   AF-A0A090EWX1-F1
#
_cell.length_a   1.000
_cell.length_b   1.000
_cell.length_c   1.000
_cell.angle_alpha   90.00
_cell.angle_beta   90.00
_cell.angle_gamma   90.00
#
_symmetry.space_group_name_H-M   'P 1'
#
loop_
_entity.id
_entity.type
_entity.pdbx_description
1 polymer ?
#
loop_
_entity_poly.entity_id
_entity_poly.type
_entity_poly.pdbx_seq_one_letter_code
_entity_poly.pdbx_strand_id
1 'polypeptide(L)'
;MTRSILPQIHGLLVSVSADRLTDEKTGEPYFLVKVKVDSADLAELHDVRLSPGMPAVVMILTGEHTLLDYMLAPVQASLTRSFREN
;
A
#
# COMPACT_ATOMS: atom_id res chain seq x y z
N MET A 1 -29.77 -1.61 -8.44
CA MET A 1 -28.58 -1.59 -7.56
C MET A 1 -27.53 -2.51 -8.18
N THR A 2 -26.60 -1.97 -8.97
CA THR A 2 -25.54 -2.79 -9.61
C THR A 2 -24.43 -3.03 -8.60
N ARG A 3 -24.23 -4.29 -8.22
CA ARG A 3 -23.07 -4.72 -7.43
C ARG A 3 -21.86 -4.78 -8.37
N SER A 4 -21.09 -3.71 -8.44
CA SER A 4 -19.83 -3.70 -9.19
C SER A 4 -18.82 -4.56 -8.42
N ILE A 5 -18.68 -5.82 -8.82
CA ILE A 5 -17.59 -6.67 -8.35
C ILE A 5 -16.32 -6.23 -9.08
N LEU A 6 -15.56 -5.33 -8.47
CA LEU A 6 -14.25 -4.96 -9.02
C LEU A 6 -13.36 -6.20 -8.98
N PRO A 7 -12.84 -6.66 -10.12
CA PRO A 7 -11.94 -7.80 -10.16
C PRO A 7 -10.71 -7.50 -9.30
N GLN A 8 -10.36 -8.44 -8.43
CA GLN A 8 -9.18 -8.33 -7.59
C GLN A 8 -7.99 -8.86 -8.39
N ILE A 9 -6.96 -8.03 -8.51
CA ILE A 9 -5.72 -8.38 -9.20
C ILE A 9 -4.60 -8.27 -8.17
N HIS A 10 -3.85 -9.34 -7.97
CA HIS A 10 -2.69 -9.28 -7.09
C HIS A 10 -1.56 -8.50 -7.77
N GLY A 11 -0.75 -7.83 -6.95
CA GLY A 11 0.37 -7.06 -7.43
C GLY A 11 1.45 -6.93 -6.39
N LEU A 12 2.67 -6.70 -6.85
CA LEU A 12 3.84 -6.48 -6.02
C LEU A 12 4.19 -4.99 -6.00
N LEU A 13 4.40 -4.44 -4.81
CA LEU A 13 4.92 -3.10 -4.64
C LEU A 13 6.40 -3.06 -5.06
N VAL A 14 6.71 -2.37 -6.16
CA VAL A 14 8.07 -2.33 -6.73
C VAL A 14 8.87 -1.17 -6.17
N SER A 15 8.21 -0.03 -5.92
CA SER A 15 8.88 1.14 -5.36
C SER A 15 7.90 2.05 -4.65
N VAL A 16 8.40 2.70 -3.61
CA VAL A 16 7.80 3.86 -2.96
C VAL A 16 8.71 5.05 -3.20
N SER A 17 8.15 6.24 -3.46
CA SER A 17 8.93 7.45 -3.61
C SER A 17 9.70 7.75 -2.33
N ALA A 18 10.97 8.15 -2.47
CA ALA A 18 11.77 8.61 -1.34
C ALA A 18 11.25 9.95 -0.79
N ASP A 19 10.73 10.78 -1.68
CA ASP A 19 10.19 12.09 -1.35
C ASP A 19 8.68 12.03 -1.09
N ARG A 20 8.26 12.81 -0.09
CA ARG A 20 6.85 13.11 0.17
C ARG A 20 6.40 14.18 -0.80
N LEU A 21 5.38 13.86 -1.57
CA LEU A 21 4.72 14.77 -2.49
C LEU A 21 3.53 15.44 -1.77
N THR A 22 3.04 16.53 -2.35
CA THR A 22 1.86 17.24 -1.86
C THR A 22 0.87 17.36 -3.00
N ASP A 23 -0.38 17.02 -2.73
CA ASP A 23 -1.44 17.16 -3.73
C ASP A 23 -1.81 18.65 -3.86
N GLU A 24 -1.73 19.20 -5.06
CA GLU A 24 -1.96 20.64 -5.29
C GLU A 24 -3.41 21.08 -5.05
N LYS A 25 -4.37 20.14 -5.07
CA LYS A 25 -5.81 20.43 -4.90
C LYS A 25 -6.24 20.34 -3.44
N THR A 26 -5.66 19.41 -2.68
CA THR A 26 -6.04 19.11 -1.30
C THR A 26 -5.03 19.62 -0.27
N GLY A 27 -3.78 19.84 -0.67
CA GLY A 27 -2.66 20.19 0.22
C GLY A 27 -2.15 19.00 1.04
N GLU A 28 -2.71 17.81 0.87
CA GLU A 28 -2.39 16.64 1.68
C GLU A 28 -1.06 16.00 1.22
N PRO A 29 -0.20 15.58 2.16
CA PRO A 29 0.99 14.81 1.86
C PRO A 29 0.65 13.41 1.32
N TYR A 30 1.36 12.96 0.29
CA TYR A 30 1.28 11.59 -0.19
C TYR A 30 2.62 11.06 -0.68
N PHE A 31 2.71 9.73 -0.80
CA PHE A 31 3.86 9.05 -1.40
C PHE A 31 3.43 8.40 -2.71
N LEU A 32 4.28 8.49 -3.73
CA LEU A 32 4.02 7.84 -5.01
C LEU A 32 4.51 6.40 -4.94
N VAL A 33 3.61 5.46 -5.26
CA VAL A 33 3.92 4.03 -5.29
C VAL A 33 3.83 3.50 -6.72
N LYS A 34 4.72 2.58 -7.08
CA LYS A 34 4.61 1.80 -8.31
C LYS A 34 4.33 0.35 -7.95
N VAL A 35 3.21 -0.15 -8.45
CA VAL A 35 2.78 -1.54 -8.25
C VAL A 35 2.86 -2.24 -9.59
N LYS A 36 3.52 -3.40 -9.61
CA LYS A 36 3.52 -4.32 -10.75
C LYS A 36 2.41 -5.33 -10.54
N VAL A 37 1.39 -5.26 -11.39
CA VAL A 37 0.30 -6.23 -11.44
C VAL A 37 0.78 -7.58 -11.96
N ASP A 38 0.22 -8.66 -11.43
CA ASP A 38 0.50 -10.01 -11.92
C ASP A 38 -0.16 -10.22 -13.29
N SER A 39 0.65 -10.62 -14.27
CA SER A 39 0.17 -10.91 -15.62
C SER A 39 -0.69 -12.18 -15.70
N ALA A 40 -0.52 -13.12 -14.77
CA ALA A 40 -1.33 -14.34 -14.72
C ALA A 40 -2.78 -14.01 -14.34
N ASP A 41 -2.98 -13.28 -13.24
CA ASP A 41 -4.29 -12.79 -12.80
C ASP A 41 -4.98 -11.93 -13.87
N LEU A 42 -4.20 -11.11 -14.59
CA LEU A 42 -4.72 -10.32 -15.71
C LEU A 42 -5.15 -11.19 -16.90
N ALA A 43 -4.47 -12.30 -17.16
CA ALA A 43 -4.84 -13.21 -18.24
C ALA A 43 -6.11 -14.01 -17.92
N GLU A 44 -6.38 -14.29 -16.64
CA GLU A 44 -7.65 -14.91 -16.21
C GLU A 44 -8.85 -13.96 -16.39
N LEU A 45 -8.60 -12.65 -16.37
CA LEU A 45 -9.59 -11.60 -16.59
C LEU A 45 -9.81 -11.37 -18.09
N HIS A 46 -10.43 -12.35 -18.75
CA HIS A 46 -10.69 -12.38 -20.20
C HIS A 46 -11.46 -11.15 -20.73
N ASP A 47 -12.26 -10.49 -19.88
CA ASP A 47 -13.11 -9.34 -20.24
C ASP A 47 -12.55 -7.98 -19.80
N VAL A 48 -11.37 -7.92 -19.15
CA VAL A 48 -10.84 -6.69 -18.57
C VAL A 48 -9.53 -6.31 -19.26
N ARG A 49 -9.59 -5.29 -20.13
CA ARG A 49 -8.39 -4.65 -20.70
C ARG A 49 -8.05 -3.40 -19.92
N LEU A 50 -6.89 -3.41 -19.26
CA LEU A 50 -6.37 -2.21 -18.59
C LEU A 50 -6.12 -1.09 -19.61
N SER A 51 -6.62 0.10 -19.31
CA SER A 51 -6.42 1.30 -20.11
C SER A 51 -5.94 2.46 -19.24
N PRO A 52 -5.13 3.39 -19.78
CA PRO A 52 -4.72 4.58 -19.06
C PRO A 52 -5.94 5.40 -18.59
N GLY A 53 -5.91 5.87 -17.35
CA GLY A 53 -7.01 6.62 -16.74
C GLY A 53 -8.12 5.77 -16.14
N MET A 54 -8.03 4.44 -16.24
CA MET A 54 -8.95 3.54 -15.53
C MET A 54 -8.80 3.72 -14.01
N PRO A 55 -9.88 4.04 -13.28
CA PRO A 55 -9.81 4.18 -11.83
C PRO A 55 -9.58 2.81 -11.19
N ALA A 56 -8.69 2.76 -10.21
CA ALA A 56 -8.39 1.56 -9.45
C ALA A 56 -8.29 1.90 -7.96
N VAL A 57 -8.62 0.93 -7.12
CA VAL A 57 -8.40 1.01 -5.68
C VAL A 57 -7.32 0.01 -5.34
N VAL A 58 -6.23 0.50 -4.74
CA VAL A 58 -5.10 -0.34 -4.31
C VAL A 58 -5.17 -0.50 -2.81
N MET A 59 -5.23 -1.75 -2.35
CA MET A 59 -5.12 -2.09 -0.93
C MET A 59 -3.72 -2.62 -0.66
N ILE A 60 -2.93 -1.86 0.10
CA ILE A 60 -1.59 -2.26 0.51
C ILE A 60 -1.68 -2.93 1.87
N LEU A 61 -1.35 -4.21 1.94
CA LEU A 61 -1.27 -4.97 3.18
C LEU A 61 0.09 -4.66 3.84
N THR A 62 0.11 -3.76 4.83
CA THR A 62 1.33 -3.39 5.54
C THR A 62 1.53 -4.28 6.76
N GLY A 63 2.18 -5.44 6.57
CA GLY A 63 2.54 -6.37 7.64
C GLY A 63 1.36 -6.95 8.42
N GLU A 64 1.62 -8.03 9.15
CA GLU A 64 0.66 -8.59 10.10
C GLU A 64 1.03 -8.09 11.49
N HIS A 65 0.45 -6.96 11.91
CA HIS A 65 0.60 -6.55 13.31
C HIS A 65 -0.30 -7.43 14.18
N THR A 66 0.32 -8.27 15.00
CA THR A 66 -0.42 -8.99 16.05
C THR A 66 -0.78 -8.04 17.19
N LEU A 67 -1.79 -8.39 17.99
CA LEU A 67 -2.13 -7.59 19.18
C LEU A 67 -0.92 -7.45 20.14
N LEU A 68 -0.10 -8.50 20.24
CA LEU A 68 1.15 -8.47 21.01
C LEU A 68 2.17 -7.48 20.45
N ASP A 69 2.26 -7.34 19.13
CA ASP A 69 3.16 -6.41 18.45
C ASP A 69 2.89 -4.96 18.89
N TYR A 70 1.61 -4.57 18.93
CA TYR A 70 1.19 -3.27 19.44
C TYR A 70 1.48 -3.07 20.93
N MET A 71 1.29 -4.10 21.76
CA MET A 71 1.56 -4.00 23.20
C MET A 71 3.06 -3.87 23.50
N LEU A 72 3.91 -4.53 22.71
CA LEU A 72 5.36 -4.56 22.91
C LEU A 72 6.08 -3.38 22.23
N ALA A 73 5.46 -2.73 21.24
CA ALA A 73 6.00 -1.55 20.57
C ALA A 73 6.55 -0.46 21.52
N PRO A 74 5.84 0.00 22.57
CA PRO A 74 6.37 1.01 23.48
C PRO A 74 7.59 0.54 24.28
N VAL A 75 7.63 -0.74 24.69
CA VAL A 75 8.75 -1.30 25.45
C VAL A 75 10.01 -1.34 24.59
N GLN A 76 9.88 -1.79 23.33
CA GLN A 76 10.99 -1.80 22.38
C GLN A 76 11.48 -0.38 22.05
N ALA A 77 10.56 0.58 21.91
CA ALA A 77 10.90 1.97 21.67
C ALA A 77 11.66 2.60 22.86
N SER A 78 11.24 2.31 24.09
CA SER A 78 11.92 2.76 25.31
C SER A 78 13.33 2.18 25.42
N LEU A 79 13.50 0.87 25.20
CA LEU A 79 14.82 0.23 25.21
C LEU A 79 15.74 0.87 24.17
N THR A 80 15.29 0.98 22.92
CA THR A 80 16.09 1.55 21.81
C THR A 80 16.52 3.00 22.10
N ARG A 81 15.66 3.80 22.76
CA ARG A 81 15.98 5.17 23.15
C ARG A 81 17.02 5.22 24.27
N SER A 82 16.88 4.39 25.32
CA SER A 82 17.82 4.34 26.43
C SER A 82 19.22 3.88 26.03
N PHE A 83 19.36 3.03 25.01
CA PHE A 83 20.66 2.62 24.47
C PHE A 83 21.33 3.66 23.57
N ARG A 84 20.61 4.72 23.15
CA ARG A 84 21.16 5.80 22.32
C ARG A 84 21.56 7.05 23.13
N GLU A 85 21.32 7.05 24.44
CA GLU A 85 21.58 8.18 25.33
C GLU A 85 22.72 7.89 26.34
N ASN A 86 23.80 7.24 25.87
CA ASN A 86 25.10 7.15 26.56
C ASN A 86 26.23 7.56 25.63
#